data_AF-A0A173GNK7-F1
#
_entry.id   AF-A0A173GNK7-F1
#
_cell.length_a   1.000
_cell.length_b   1.000
_cell.length_c   1.000
_cell.angle_alpha   90.00
_cell.angle_beta   90.00
_cell.angle_gamma   90.00
#
_symmetry.space_group_name_H-M   'P 1'
#
loop_
_entity.id
_entity.type
_entity.pdbx_description
1 polymer ?
#
loop_
_entity_poly.entity_id
_entity_poly.type
_entity_poly.pdbx_seq_one_letter_code
_entity_poly.pdbx_strand_id
1 'polypeptide(L)'
;MALRRRPSILRDAVLDSLKAQYLNAVKMRRRFSARQSTNSHQKVRFDLPVPFQSPSSPPADDGRPRLPATISLDTATSYIKAILDEGSTALPRMACPNQDYSRYASLKPARFDYPHFLTKPSSKTPYFFALNLRNNMAILPRLLASVIQVIRFLGPENCALSIVEGNSPDGTADVLSLLEQYLDSRLRTFFVLRDSTNPKGDERFELLAKLRQKALEPMLAEPNRYRDATVAFINDVAICPDDILELLYQRKHLGADMTCAMDWNDLGGPNSTFYDIYISRSIKGDTFFNIPMTGGSWSESGNLFWNDPDTRARLDAYLPFQVFACWNGAVTFTAKPLVKRQVVFRKAQEGECHNGEPEIFCKDLWRKGYGKIAVVPSVNLAYADNVGQKLHDEKGTASQIVARTKHLNDLIEWQGPPEKVRLYLNM
;
A
#
# COMPACT_ATOMS: atom_id res chain seq x y z
N MET A 1 -32.90 9.33 27.88
CA MET A 1 -33.30 7.98 27.40
C MET A 1 -32.01 7.21 27.11
N ALA A 2 -31.60 6.34 28.02
CA ALA A 2 -30.29 5.69 27.99
C ALA A 2 -30.31 4.40 27.14
N LEU A 3 -29.49 4.32 26.08
CA LEU A 3 -29.21 3.06 25.38
C LEU A 3 -28.04 2.34 26.04
N ARG A 4 -28.33 1.17 26.63
CA ARG A 4 -27.36 0.23 27.20
C ARG A 4 -26.44 -0.33 26.11
N ARG A 5 -25.13 -0.17 26.27
CA ARG A 5 -24.11 -0.98 25.57
C ARG A 5 -24.18 -2.42 26.07
N ARG A 6 -24.31 -3.40 25.16
CA ARG A 6 -24.12 -4.82 25.48
C ARG A 6 -22.61 -5.16 25.44
N PRO A 7 -22.06 -5.95 26.38
CA PRO A 7 -20.63 -6.27 26.40
C PRO A 7 -20.25 -7.36 25.38
N SER A 8 -18.97 -7.36 24.99
CA SER A 8 -18.27 -8.15 23.96
C SER A 8 -18.07 -9.64 24.27
N ILE A 9 -18.99 -10.29 25.00
CA ILE A 9 -18.81 -11.67 25.50
C ILE A 9 -18.71 -12.72 24.36
N LEU A 10 -19.24 -12.41 23.17
CA LEU A 10 -19.18 -13.30 22.01
C LEU A 10 -17.83 -13.28 21.24
N ARG A 11 -16.97 -12.27 21.43
CA ARG A 11 -15.69 -12.17 20.71
C ARG A 11 -14.55 -12.90 21.41
N ASP A 12 -14.52 -12.87 22.74
CA ASP A 12 -13.50 -13.56 23.54
C ASP A 12 -13.72 -15.08 23.54
N ALA A 13 -14.99 -15.53 23.55
CA ALA A 13 -15.34 -16.95 23.49
C ALA A 13 -14.89 -17.65 22.18
N VAL A 14 -14.83 -16.91 21.07
CA VAL A 14 -14.35 -17.44 19.77
C VAL A 14 -12.82 -17.60 19.78
N LEU A 15 -12.09 -16.63 20.35
CA LEU A 15 -10.63 -16.72 20.48
C LEU A 15 -10.21 -17.83 21.45
N ASP A 16 -10.92 -18.00 22.56
CA ASP A 16 -10.63 -19.03 23.56
C ASP A 16 -10.98 -20.44 23.05
N SER A 17 -12.07 -20.58 22.28
CA SER A 17 -12.42 -21.83 21.60
C SER A 17 -11.37 -22.26 20.57
N LEU A 18 -10.77 -21.30 19.85
CA LEU A 18 -9.72 -21.57 18.85
C LEU A 18 -8.39 -21.97 19.51
N LYS A 19 -8.01 -21.34 20.64
CA LYS A 19 -6.85 -21.75 21.44
C LYS A 19 -7.01 -23.17 22.01
N ALA A 20 -8.20 -23.53 22.48
CA ALA A 20 -8.50 -24.86 23.01
C ALA A 20 -8.45 -25.96 21.92
N GLN A 21 -8.96 -25.67 20.71
CA GLN A 21 -8.90 -26.60 19.58
C GLN A 21 -7.46 -26.83 19.09
N TYR A 22 -6.63 -25.79 19.07
CA TYR A 22 -5.21 -25.88 18.71
C TYR A 22 -4.41 -26.74 19.71
N LEU A 23 -4.59 -26.53 21.02
CA LEU A 23 -3.91 -27.32 22.06
C LEU A 23 -4.32 -28.80 22.06
N ASN A 24 -5.59 -29.10 21.72
CA ASN A 24 -6.06 -30.48 21.58
C ASN A 24 -5.49 -31.19 20.33
N ALA A 25 -5.33 -30.47 19.21
CA ALA A 25 -4.69 -31.00 18.00
C ALA A 25 -3.20 -31.34 18.23
N VAL A 26 -2.49 -30.52 19.03
CA VAL A 26 -1.09 -30.77 19.42
C VAL A 26 -0.97 -31.98 20.35
N LYS A 27 -1.91 -32.16 21.30
CA LYS A 27 -1.96 -33.35 22.17
C LYS A 27 -2.27 -34.65 21.42
N MET A 28 -3.12 -34.61 20.38
CA MET A 28 -3.39 -35.79 19.55
C MET A 28 -2.19 -36.16 18.66
N ARG A 29 -1.45 -35.20 18.10
CA ARG A 29 -0.24 -35.47 17.30
C ARG A 29 0.89 -36.13 18.09
N ARG A 30 1.06 -35.79 19.38
CA ARG A 30 2.02 -36.49 20.27
C ARG A 30 1.65 -37.95 20.55
N ARG A 31 0.38 -38.34 20.43
CA ARG A 31 -0.05 -39.76 20.56
C ARG A 31 0.08 -40.55 19.26
N PHE A 32 -0.02 -39.89 18.10
CA PHE A 32 0.11 -40.55 16.80
C PHE A 32 1.55 -40.83 16.37
N SER A 33 2.54 -40.06 16.85
CA SER A 33 3.96 -40.35 16.58
C SER A 33 4.47 -41.62 17.26
N ALA A 34 3.68 -42.26 18.14
CA ALA A 34 4.06 -43.48 18.86
C ALA A 34 3.50 -44.78 18.25
N ARG A 35 2.70 -44.70 17.17
CA ARG A 35 2.15 -45.89 16.50
C ARG A 35 1.93 -45.62 15.02
N GLN A 36 2.87 -46.03 14.18
CA GLN A 36 2.56 -46.47 12.83
C GLN A 36 3.68 -47.36 12.29
N SER A 37 3.45 -48.67 12.35
CA SER A 37 3.95 -49.63 11.38
C SER A 37 2.75 -50.33 10.73
N THR A 38 2.91 -50.67 9.45
CA THR A 38 2.15 -51.64 8.63
C THR A 38 0.82 -51.22 7.93
N ASN A 39 0.95 -51.13 6.60
CA ASN A 39 0.20 -51.78 5.49
C ASN A 39 -1.31 -51.61 5.19
N SER A 40 -1.53 -51.20 3.92
CA SER A 40 -2.36 -51.77 2.82
C SER A 40 -3.91 -51.78 2.80
N HIS A 41 -4.42 -51.18 1.70
CA HIS A 41 -5.52 -51.56 0.79
C HIS A 41 -7.04 -51.54 1.16
N GLN A 42 -7.78 -50.91 0.21
CA GLN A 42 -9.07 -51.30 -0.42
C GLN A 42 -10.35 -50.45 -0.16
N LYS A 43 -11.10 -50.25 -1.27
CA LYS A 43 -12.30 -49.40 -1.53
C LYS A 43 -13.61 -49.98 -0.96
N VAL A 44 -14.58 -49.12 -0.59
CA VAL A 44 -16.05 -49.22 -0.89
C VAL A 44 -16.73 -47.81 -0.81
N ARG A 45 -17.75 -47.57 -1.65
CA ARG A 45 -18.61 -46.37 -1.82
C ARG A 45 -19.98 -46.56 -1.13
N PHE A 46 -20.57 -45.51 -0.53
CA PHE A 46 -22.02 -45.31 -0.35
C PHE A 46 -22.35 -43.80 -0.20
N ASP A 47 -23.51 -43.37 -0.73
CA ASP A 47 -23.95 -41.97 -0.87
C ASP A 47 -25.06 -41.56 0.14
N LEU A 48 -24.95 -40.29 0.60
CA LEU A 48 -25.93 -39.31 1.17
C LEU A 48 -26.53 -39.50 2.59
N PRO A 49 -26.93 -38.42 3.33
CA PRO A 49 -26.91 -36.98 3.02
C PRO A 49 -26.13 -36.08 4.02
N VAL A 50 -25.93 -34.82 3.61
CA VAL A 50 -25.07 -33.75 4.18
C VAL A 50 -25.35 -33.38 5.64
N PRO A 51 -24.28 -33.22 6.46
CA PRO A 51 -24.22 -32.13 7.44
C PRO A 51 -22.88 -31.38 7.45
N PHE A 52 -22.95 -30.06 7.59
CA PHE A 52 -21.97 -29.13 8.16
C PHE A 52 -20.47 -29.46 7.93
N GLN A 53 -19.86 -28.90 6.88
CA GLN A 53 -18.41 -28.98 6.68
C GLN A 53 -17.67 -28.10 7.69
N SER A 54 -16.92 -28.78 8.56
CA SER A 54 -15.82 -28.29 9.36
C SER A 54 -14.86 -27.42 8.54
N PRO A 55 -14.14 -26.46 9.15
CA PRO A 55 -13.10 -25.71 8.45
C PRO A 55 -12.10 -26.69 7.84
N SER A 56 -11.94 -26.58 6.53
CA SER A 56 -11.04 -27.37 5.71
C SER A 56 -9.67 -27.45 6.36
N SER A 57 -9.10 -28.66 6.31
CA SER A 57 -7.73 -29.02 6.66
C SER A 57 -6.71 -27.91 6.38
N PRO A 58 -5.65 -27.79 7.21
CA PRO A 58 -4.57 -26.85 6.92
C PRO A 58 -4.06 -27.06 5.49
N PRO A 59 -3.69 -25.99 4.77
CA PRO A 59 -3.23 -26.10 3.40
C PRO A 59 -2.09 -27.11 3.33
N ALA A 60 -2.13 -27.96 2.29
CA ALA A 60 -1.08 -28.93 2.03
C ALA A 60 0.28 -28.23 2.06
N ASP A 61 1.23 -28.86 2.76
CA ASP A 61 2.61 -28.43 2.86
C ASP A 61 3.17 -28.26 1.44
N ASP A 62 3.52 -27.04 1.04
CA ASP A 62 3.94 -26.69 -0.32
C ASP A 62 5.38 -27.13 -0.63
N GLY A 63 5.96 -27.98 0.23
CA GLY A 63 7.27 -28.59 0.05
C GLY A 63 8.44 -27.60 0.08
N ARG A 64 8.19 -26.31 0.38
CA ARG A 64 9.26 -25.32 0.53
C ARG A 64 9.86 -25.42 1.93
N PRO A 65 11.20 -25.46 2.07
CA PRO A 65 11.84 -25.37 3.37
C PRO A 65 11.39 -24.08 4.08
N ARG A 66 10.55 -24.20 5.11
CA ARG A 66 10.20 -23.06 5.96
C ARG A 66 11.40 -22.76 6.82
N LEU A 67 12.08 -21.64 6.51
CA LEU A 67 13.09 -21.09 7.41
C LEU A 67 12.47 -20.90 8.81
N PRO A 68 13.26 -21.08 9.89
CA PRO A 68 12.77 -20.91 11.25
C PRO A 68 12.11 -19.54 11.43
N ALA A 69 11.01 -19.49 12.17
CA ALA A 69 10.39 -18.23 12.54
C ALA A 69 11.39 -17.38 13.35
N THR A 70 11.46 -16.10 13.04
CA THR A 70 12.33 -15.11 13.67
C THR A 70 11.72 -14.59 14.97
N ILE A 71 10.38 -14.55 15.06
CA ILE A 71 9.64 -14.12 16.26
C ILE A 71 8.74 -15.23 16.79
N SER A 72 8.31 -15.11 18.05
CA SER A 72 7.36 -16.05 18.67
C SER A 72 5.95 -15.90 18.07
N LEU A 73 5.15 -16.97 18.18
CA LEU A 73 3.75 -16.96 17.74
C LEU A 73 2.91 -15.92 18.50
N ASP A 74 3.18 -15.68 19.79
CA ASP A 74 2.48 -14.69 20.60
C ASP A 74 2.77 -13.26 20.11
N THR A 75 4.02 -12.97 19.76
CA THR A 75 4.40 -11.69 19.16
C THR A 75 3.69 -11.53 17.82
N ALA A 76 3.79 -12.51 16.91
CA ALA A 76 3.14 -12.45 15.61
C ALA A 76 1.61 -12.24 15.74
N THR A 77 0.96 -12.94 16.68
CA THR A 77 -0.48 -12.82 16.95
C THR A 77 -0.85 -11.42 17.45
N SER A 78 0.00 -10.79 18.26
CA SER A 78 -0.21 -9.41 18.73
C SER A 78 -0.20 -8.42 17.57
N TYR A 79 0.68 -8.63 16.58
CA TYR A 79 0.69 -7.87 15.32
C TYR A 79 -0.58 -8.10 14.49
N ILE A 80 -1.03 -9.35 14.34
CA ILE A 80 -2.29 -9.63 13.63
C ILE A 80 -3.47 -8.93 14.28
N LYS A 81 -3.56 -8.96 15.62
CA LYS A 81 -4.59 -8.23 16.35
C LYS A 81 -4.51 -6.73 16.08
N ALA A 82 -3.32 -6.13 16.14
CA ALA A 82 -3.14 -4.72 15.84
C ALA A 82 -3.55 -4.37 14.39
N ILE A 83 -3.26 -5.23 13.42
CA ILE A 83 -3.56 -5.00 12.00
C ILE A 83 -5.04 -5.16 11.68
N LEU A 84 -5.70 -6.21 12.18
CA LEU A 84 -7.07 -6.56 11.78
C LEU A 84 -8.17 -5.89 12.62
N ASP A 85 -7.86 -5.51 13.87
CA ASP A 85 -8.78 -4.83 14.78
C ASP A 85 -8.44 -3.34 14.88
N GLU A 86 -9.33 -2.51 14.32
CA GLU A 86 -9.21 -1.05 14.29
C GLU A 86 -9.16 -0.44 15.70
N GLY A 87 -9.80 -1.08 16.69
CA GLY A 87 -9.80 -0.63 18.08
C GLY A 87 -8.64 -1.17 18.92
N SER A 88 -7.76 -2.00 18.34
CA SER A 88 -6.66 -2.60 19.09
C SER A 88 -5.63 -1.56 19.52
N THR A 89 -5.26 -1.64 20.79
CA THR A 89 -4.15 -0.92 21.42
C THR A 89 -3.01 -1.88 21.81
N ALA A 90 -2.99 -3.09 21.23
CA ALA A 90 -2.02 -4.14 21.58
C ALA A 90 -0.57 -3.76 21.26
N LEU A 91 -0.38 -2.89 20.26
CA LEU A 91 0.92 -2.34 19.88
C LEU A 91 0.78 -0.82 19.70
N PRO A 92 1.82 -0.05 20.06
CA PRO A 92 1.85 1.38 19.75
C PRO A 92 1.80 1.57 18.23
N ARG A 93 1.02 2.55 17.80
CA ARG A 93 0.95 2.98 16.39
C ARG A 93 0.48 4.41 16.27
N MET A 94 0.76 5.07 15.14
CA MET A 94 0.21 6.39 14.86
C MET A 94 -1.33 6.37 14.88
N ALA A 95 -1.92 7.36 15.55
CA ALA A 95 -3.38 7.50 15.61
C ALA A 95 -3.90 8.06 14.27
N CYS A 96 -5.03 7.52 13.83
CA CYS A 96 -5.73 8.01 12.64
C CYS A 96 -7.09 8.59 13.01
N PRO A 97 -7.58 9.58 12.25
CA PRO A 97 -8.88 10.17 12.49
C PRO A 97 -9.99 9.12 12.31
N ASN A 98 -10.89 9.00 13.28
CA ASN A 98 -12.09 8.19 13.15
C ASN A 98 -13.18 9.05 12.51
N GLN A 99 -13.41 8.88 11.20
CA GLN A 99 -14.25 9.80 10.43
C GLN A 99 -15.19 9.11 9.45
N ASP A 100 -16.19 9.87 9.03
CA ASP A 100 -17.12 9.51 7.96
C ASP A 100 -16.43 9.55 6.59
N TYR A 101 -16.37 8.40 5.94
CA TYR A 101 -15.82 8.24 4.59
C TYR A 101 -16.84 8.54 3.48
N SER A 102 -17.93 9.25 3.77
CA SER A 102 -18.99 9.60 2.81
C SER A 102 -18.49 10.37 1.59
N ARG A 103 -17.50 11.26 1.73
CA ARG A 103 -16.83 11.93 0.57
C ARG A 103 -16.32 10.91 -0.45
N TYR A 104 -15.84 9.77 0.03
CA TYR A 104 -15.22 8.73 -0.79
C TYR A 104 -16.24 7.70 -1.30
N ALA A 105 -17.55 7.90 -1.10
CA ALA A 105 -18.58 6.96 -1.51
C ALA A 105 -18.55 6.66 -3.02
N SER A 106 -18.13 7.63 -3.85
CA SER A 106 -17.98 7.48 -5.30
C SER A 106 -16.88 6.49 -5.72
N LEU A 107 -16.00 6.08 -4.80
CA LEU A 107 -14.99 5.04 -5.03
C LEU A 107 -15.59 3.63 -4.95
N LYS A 108 -16.71 3.45 -4.24
CA LYS A 108 -17.37 2.14 -4.22
C LYS A 108 -17.90 1.85 -5.63
N PRO A 109 -17.60 0.68 -6.22
CA PRO A 109 -18.18 0.31 -7.50
C PRO A 109 -19.70 0.38 -7.43
N ALA A 110 -20.34 0.85 -8.50
CA ALA A 110 -21.79 0.87 -8.59
C ALA A 110 -22.31 -0.56 -8.44
N ARG A 111 -22.90 -0.87 -7.28
CA ARG A 111 -23.68 -2.08 -7.12
C ARG A 111 -24.93 -1.85 -7.95
N PHE A 112 -25.08 -2.56 -9.06
CA PHE A 112 -26.40 -2.63 -9.65
C PHE A 112 -27.31 -3.28 -8.60
N ASP A 113 -28.44 -2.65 -8.27
CA ASP A 113 -29.50 -3.16 -7.38
C ASP A 113 -30.23 -4.37 -8.00
N TYR A 114 -29.51 -5.25 -8.69
CA TYR A 114 -30.03 -6.55 -9.08
C TYR A 114 -29.88 -7.52 -7.91
N PRO A 115 -30.84 -8.43 -7.71
CA PRO A 115 -30.73 -9.45 -6.69
C PRO A 115 -29.40 -10.21 -6.81
N HIS A 116 -28.69 -10.37 -5.70
CA HIS A 116 -27.32 -10.91 -5.59
C HIS A 116 -27.12 -12.30 -6.26
N PHE A 117 -28.21 -13.01 -6.54
CA PHE A 117 -28.23 -14.32 -7.23
C PHE A 117 -28.20 -14.22 -8.77
N LEU A 118 -28.34 -13.02 -9.36
CA LEU A 118 -28.35 -12.81 -10.81
C LEU A 118 -27.15 -12.00 -11.34
N THR A 119 -26.36 -11.38 -10.46
CA THR A 119 -25.16 -10.64 -10.86
C THR A 119 -23.97 -11.58 -10.95
N LYS A 120 -23.52 -11.87 -12.18
CA LYS A 120 -22.25 -12.54 -12.40
C LYS A 120 -21.15 -11.73 -11.69
N PRO A 121 -20.27 -12.34 -10.89
CA PRO A 121 -19.16 -11.63 -10.26
C PRO A 121 -18.41 -10.84 -11.33
N SER A 122 -18.18 -9.55 -11.09
CA SER A 122 -17.37 -8.74 -11.99
C SER A 122 -16.04 -9.45 -12.21
N SER A 123 -15.72 -9.75 -13.47
CA SER A 123 -14.41 -10.27 -13.83
C SER A 123 -13.30 -9.23 -13.68
N LYS A 124 -13.67 -7.97 -13.40
CA LYS A 124 -12.78 -6.84 -13.20
C LYS A 124 -12.49 -6.65 -11.72
N THR A 125 -11.25 -6.26 -11.43
CA THR A 125 -10.81 -5.89 -10.09
C THR A 125 -10.34 -4.44 -10.14
N PRO A 126 -11.18 -3.47 -9.70
CA PRO A 126 -10.90 -2.04 -9.85
C PRO A 126 -9.71 -1.49 -9.06
N TYR A 127 -9.28 -2.17 -8.00
CA TYR A 127 -8.20 -1.68 -7.13
C TYR A 127 -7.12 -2.75 -6.94
N PHE A 128 -5.87 -2.36 -7.11
CA PHE A 128 -4.72 -3.21 -6.87
C PHE A 128 -3.79 -2.49 -5.89
N PHE A 129 -3.59 -3.05 -4.70
CA PHE A 129 -2.68 -2.54 -3.69
C PHE A 129 -1.34 -3.26 -3.82
N ALA A 130 -0.25 -2.52 -3.87
CA ALA A 130 1.11 -3.04 -4.03
C ALA A 130 2.04 -2.43 -2.99
N LEU A 131 2.84 -3.27 -2.33
CA LEU A 131 3.84 -2.84 -1.36
C LEU A 131 5.15 -3.62 -1.55
N ASN A 132 6.28 -2.92 -1.44
CA ASN A 132 7.58 -3.54 -1.20
C ASN A 132 7.99 -3.27 0.25
N LEU A 133 8.28 -4.31 1.03
CA LEU A 133 8.56 -4.18 2.46
C LEU A 133 9.91 -4.80 2.82
N ARG A 134 10.63 -4.19 3.77
CA ARG A 134 11.84 -4.72 4.38
C ARG A 134 12.04 -4.06 5.75
N ASN A 135 12.20 -4.87 6.80
CA ASN A 135 12.47 -4.40 8.17
C ASN A 135 11.38 -3.46 8.72
N ASN A 136 10.11 -3.81 8.56
CA ASN A 136 8.99 -2.90 8.81
C ASN A 136 8.22 -3.16 10.09
N MET A 137 8.69 -4.00 11.01
CA MET A 137 7.95 -4.34 12.23
C MET A 137 7.41 -3.10 12.97
N ALA A 138 8.20 -2.04 13.11
CA ALA A 138 7.76 -0.84 13.83
C ALA A 138 6.53 -0.14 13.22
N ILE A 139 6.39 -0.14 11.89
CA ILE A 139 5.36 0.63 11.18
C ILE A 139 4.22 -0.25 10.63
N LEU A 140 4.45 -1.56 10.57
CA LEU A 140 3.52 -2.55 10.03
C LEU A 140 2.10 -2.46 10.61
N PRO A 141 1.90 -2.24 11.93
CA PRO A 141 0.56 -2.13 12.52
C PRO A 141 -0.26 -0.95 11.99
N ARG A 142 0.36 0.21 11.74
CA ARG A 142 -0.32 1.37 11.16
C ARG A 142 -0.56 1.14 9.67
N LEU A 143 0.49 0.80 8.95
CA LEU A 143 0.48 0.64 7.49
C LEU A 143 -0.59 -0.36 7.04
N LEU A 144 -0.54 -1.61 7.53
CA LEU A 144 -1.44 -2.65 7.06
C LEU A 144 -2.85 -2.53 7.63
N ALA A 145 -3.02 -1.96 8.83
CA ALA A 145 -4.36 -1.64 9.33
C ALA A 145 -5.06 -0.63 8.40
N SER A 146 -4.36 0.40 7.92
CA SER A 146 -4.91 1.36 6.97
C SER A 146 -5.29 0.70 5.64
N VAL A 147 -4.38 -0.07 5.06
CA VAL A 147 -4.63 -0.76 3.78
C VAL A 147 -5.85 -1.68 3.89
N ILE A 148 -5.94 -2.48 4.96
CA ILE A 148 -7.05 -3.42 5.15
C ILE A 148 -8.36 -2.68 5.43
N GLN A 149 -8.34 -1.58 6.19
CA GLN A 149 -9.53 -0.77 6.44
C GLN A 149 -10.07 -0.15 5.14
N VAL A 150 -9.18 0.32 4.25
CA VAL A 150 -9.58 0.82 2.93
C VAL A 150 -10.10 -0.31 2.02
N ILE A 151 -9.47 -1.48 2.02
CA ILE A 151 -9.98 -2.65 1.29
C ILE A 151 -11.39 -3.03 1.78
N ARG A 152 -11.63 -3.01 3.09
CA ARG A 152 -12.97 -3.24 3.66
C ARG A 152 -13.97 -2.18 3.21
N PHE A 153 -13.55 -0.91 3.14
CA PHE A 153 -14.40 0.17 2.64
C PHE A 153 -14.75 0.00 1.15
N LEU A 154 -13.79 -0.33 0.30
CA LEU A 154 -13.98 -0.50 -1.15
C LEU A 154 -14.72 -1.81 -1.50
N GLY A 155 -14.74 -2.77 -0.58
CA GLY A 155 -15.23 -4.13 -0.79
C GLY A 155 -14.08 -5.06 -1.18
N PRO A 156 -13.74 -6.08 -0.38
CA PRO A 156 -12.63 -7.00 -0.64
C PRO A 156 -12.67 -7.65 -2.03
N GLU A 157 -13.87 -7.95 -2.54
CA GLU A 157 -14.09 -8.51 -3.88
C GLU A 157 -13.63 -7.60 -5.04
N ASN A 158 -13.47 -6.29 -4.78
CA ASN A 158 -13.05 -5.28 -5.75
C ASN A 158 -11.54 -5.00 -5.68
N CYS A 159 -10.83 -5.69 -4.80
CA CYS A 159 -9.44 -5.41 -4.47
C CYS A 159 -8.54 -6.62 -4.75
N ALA A 160 -7.27 -6.34 -4.98
CA ALA A 160 -6.17 -7.27 -4.86
C ALA A 160 -5.08 -6.63 -3.98
N LEU A 161 -4.36 -7.44 -3.22
CA LEU A 161 -3.24 -7.02 -2.36
C LEU A 161 -2.00 -7.84 -2.70
N SER A 162 -0.96 -7.17 -3.18
CA SER A 162 0.33 -7.76 -3.51
C SER A 162 1.41 -7.18 -2.61
N ILE A 163 2.14 -8.06 -1.91
CA ILE A 163 3.21 -7.66 -1.01
C ILE A 163 4.45 -8.45 -1.39
N VAL A 164 5.52 -7.74 -1.70
CA VAL A 164 6.86 -8.33 -1.88
C VAL A 164 7.71 -7.89 -0.71
N GLU A 165 8.00 -8.82 0.17
CA GLU A 165 8.86 -8.62 1.32
C GLU A 165 10.26 -9.16 1.03
N GLY A 166 11.28 -8.32 1.27
CA GLY A 166 12.68 -8.71 1.17
C GLY A 166 13.11 -9.55 2.38
N ASN A 167 14.32 -10.11 2.40
CA ASN A 167 14.80 -10.92 3.53
C ASN A 167 15.02 -10.10 4.82
N SER A 168 13.94 -9.83 5.58
CA SER A 168 13.96 -9.05 6.83
C SER A 168 14.34 -9.93 8.03
N PRO A 169 15.30 -9.50 8.88
CA PRO A 169 15.69 -10.25 10.06
C PRO A 169 14.89 -9.87 11.32
N ASP A 170 13.84 -9.04 11.20
CA ASP A 170 13.10 -8.48 12.34
C ASP A 170 11.76 -9.21 12.63
N GLY A 171 11.36 -10.14 11.77
CA GLY A 171 10.07 -10.84 11.86
C GLY A 171 8.95 -10.30 10.96
N THR A 172 9.24 -9.31 10.10
CA THR A 172 8.25 -8.79 9.13
C THR A 172 7.64 -9.93 8.29
N ALA A 173 8.48 -10.82 7.74
CA ALA A 173 8.03 -12.00 6.99
C ALA A 173 7.08 -12.92 7.79
N ASP A 174 7.32 -13.09 9.08
CA ASP A 174 6.52 -13.99 9.93
C ASP A 174 5.12 -13.41 10.16
N VAL A 175 5.04 -12.10 10.42
CA VAL A 175 3.75 -11.40 10.54
C VAL A 175 2.97 -11.46 9.24
N LEU A 176 3.61 -11.21 8.09
CA LEU A 176 2.94 -11.26 6.78
C LEU A 176 2.45 -12.67 6.44
N SER A 177 3.27 -13.69 6.70
CA SER A 177 2.91 -15.11 6.52
C SER A 177 1.70 -15.51 7.37
N LEU A 178 1.61 -15.00 8.59
CA LEU A 178 0.45 -15.23 9.45
C LEU A 178 -0.77 -14.41 8.99
N LEU A 179 -0.57 -13.15 8.60
CA LEU A 179 -1.63 -12.25 8.18
C LEU A 179 -2.41 -12.79 6.98
N GLU A 180 -1.71 -13.33 5.99
CA GLU A 180 -2.33 -13.87 4.76
C GLU A 180 -3.44 -14.89 5.07
N GLN A 181 -3.28 -15.68 6.14
CA GLN A 181 -4.25 -16.71 6.56
C GLN A 181 -5.54 -16.14 7.15
N TYR A 182 -5.55 -14.87 7.57
CA TYR A 182 -6.69 -14.20 8.21
C TYR A 182 -7.36 -13.15 7.32
N LEU A 183 -6.86 -12.93 6.10
CA LEU A 183 -7.47 -11.99 5.16
C LEU A 183 -8.80 -12.56 4.61
N ASP A 184 -9.72 -11.65 4.24
CA ASP A 184 -11.02 -12.02 3.67
C ASP A 184 -10.83 -12.88 2.41
N SER A 185 -11.49 -14.03 2.33
CA SER A 185 -11.32 -14.97 1.21
C SER A 185 -11.75 -14.42 -0.15
N ARG A 186 -12.47 -13.29 -0.19
CA ARG A 186 -12.85 -12.58 -1.41
C ARG A 186 -11.75 -11.62 -1.89
N LEU A 187 -10.79 -11.26 -1.03
CA LEU A 187 -9.61 -10.49 -1.40
C LEU A 187 -8.61 -11.41 -2.10
N ARG A 188 -8.13 -10.99 -3.27
CA ARG A 188 -7.02 -11.68 -3.95
C ARG A 188 -5.71 -11.24 -3.31
N THR A 189 -4.94 -12.17 -2.74
CA THR A 189 -3.65 -11.89 -2.10
C THR A 189 -2.50 -12.51 -2.87
N PHE A 190 -1.36 -11.81 -2.93
CA PHE A 190 -0.15 -12.27 -3.61
C PHE A 190 1.09 -11.90 -2.78
N PHE A 191 1.53 -12.80 -1.90
CA PHE A 191 2.63 -12.52 -0.98
C PHE A 191 3.89 -13.24 -1.45
N VAL A 192 4.94 -12.48 -1.75
CA VAL A 192 6.30 -12.99 -1.96
C VAL A 192 7.10 -12.61 -0.72
N LEU A 193 7.52 -13.59 0.06
CA LEU A 193 8.23 -13.36 1.33
C LEU A 193 9.69 -13.78 1.22
N ARG A 194 10.55 -13.10 1.97
CA ARG A 194 11.98 -13.36 2.06
C ARG A 194 12.71 -13.27 0.72
N ASP A 195 12.35 -12.30 -0.10
CA ASP A 195 13.04 -12.05 -1.37
C ASP A 195 14.51 -11.66 -1.11
N SER A 196 15.44 -12.32 -1.79
CA SER A 196 16.88 -12.12 -1.58
C SER A 196 17.46 -10.92 -2.33
N THR A 197 16.66 -10.21 -3.13
CA THR A 197 17.10 -9.02 -3.86
C THR A 197 17.56 -7.93 -2.88
N ASN A 198 18.80 -7.48 -3.03
CA ASN A 198 19.41 -6.48 -2.16
C ASN A 198 19.82 -5.24 -3.00
N PRO A 199 18.98 -4.20 -3.06
CA PRO A 199 19.21 -3.02 -3.91
C PRO A 199 20.29 -2.09 -3.35
N LYS A 200 21.56 -2.53 -3.42
CA LYS A 200 22.75 -1.77 -3.01
C LYS A 200 23.77 -1.70 -4.14
N GLY A 201 24.71 -0.77 -4.04
CA GLY A 201 25.76 -0.57 -5.04
C GLY A 201 25.24 0.01 -6.34
N ASP A 202 26.01 -0.18 -7.40
CA ASP A 202 25.80 0.46 -8.72
C ASP A 202 24.52 -0.03 -9.42
N GLU A 203 24.04 -1.23 -9.08
CA GLU A 203 22.81 -1.81 -9.63
C GLU A 203 21.54 -1.40 -8.86
N ARG A 204 21.66 -0.53 -7.85
CA ARG A 204 20.56 -0.18 -6.93
C ARG A 204 19.24 0.12 -7.64
N PHE A 205 19.23 1.04 -8.61
CA PHE A 205 17.99 1.42 -9.30
C PHE A 205 17.42 0.30 -10.18
N GLU A 206 18.28 -0.57 -10.74
CA GLU A 206 17.82 -1.74 -11.48
C GLU A 206 17.12 -2.74 -10.55
N LEU A 207 17.71 -2.99 -9.39
CA LEU A 207 17.17 -3.91 -8.40
C LEU A 207 15.89 -3.37 -7.75
N LEU A 208 15.80 -2.06 -7.49
CA LEU A 208 14.55 -1.41 -7.06
C LEU A 208 13.47 -1.52 -8.13
N ALA A 209 13.81 -1.28 -9.41
CA ALA A 209 12.89 -1.48 -10.52
C ALA A 209 12.37 -2.92 -10.58
N LYS A 210 13.25 -3.92 -10.42
CA LYS A 210 12.86 -5.33 -10.37
C LYS A 210 11.91 -5.62 -9.19
N LEU A 211 12.15 -5.06 -8.01
CA LEU A 211 11.28 -5.26 -6.85
C LEU A 211 9.89 -4.63 -7.03
N ARG A 212 9.81 -3.41 -7.58
CA ARG A 212 8.52 -2.78 -7.91
C ARG A 212 7.78 -3.53 -9.00
N GLN A 213 8.52 -3.97 -10.02
CA GLN A 213 7.99 -4.77 -11.10
C GLN A 213 7.39 -6.08 -10.59
N LYS A 214 8.09 -6.76 -9.67
CA LYS A 214 7.66 -8.00 -9.02
C LYS A 214 6.35 -7.83 -8.25
N ALA A 215 6.19 -6.73 -7.52
CA ALA A 215 4.95 -6.44 -6.79
C ALA A 215 3.74 -6.28 -7.72
N LEU A 216 3.96 -5.96 -9.01
CA LEU A 216 2.90 -5.82 -10.00
C LEU A 216 2.70 -7.06 -10.89
N GLU A 217 3.56 -8.08 -10.83
CA GLU A 217 3.48 -9.28 -11.67
C GLU A 217 2.08 -9.94 -11.66
N PRO A 218 1.39 -10.11 -10.51
CA PRO A 218 0.06 -10.71 -10.51
C PRO A 218 -0.96 -9.92 -11.35
N MET A 219 -0.86 -8.59 -11.33
CA MET A 219 -1.70 -7.72 -12.16
C MET A 219 -1.42 -7.91 -13.64
N LEU A 220 -0.13 -8.02 -13.99
CA LEU A 220 0.34 -8.15 -15.37
C LEU A 220 0.03 -9.51 -15.99
N ALA A 221 -0.11 -10.55 -15.16
CA ALA A 221 -0.53 -11.88 -15.58
C ALA A 221 -2.03 -11.95 -15.96
N GLU A 222 -2.86 -11.02 -15.46
CA GLU A 222 -4.30 -10.98 -15.73
C GLU A 222 -4.73 -9.63 -16.38
N PRO A 223 -4.20 -9.23 -17.54
CA PRO A 223 -4.36 -7.90 -18.10
C PRO A 223 -5.84 -7.52 -18.37
N ASN A 224 -6.70 -8.50 -18.66
CA ASN A 224 -8.12 -8.25 -18.86
C ASN A 224 -8.87 -7.94 -17.56
N ARG A 225 -8.46 -8.50 -16.42
CA ARG A 225 -9.06 -8.24 -15.10
C ARG A 225 -8.74 -6.84 -14.61
N TYR A 226 -7.50 -6.39 -14.81
CA TYR A 226 -6.97 -5.15 -14.24
C TYR A 226 -6.83 -4.00 -15.24
N ARG A 227 -7.39 -4.13 -16.45
CA ARG A 227 -7.25 -3.15 -17.54
C ARG A 227 -7.48 -1.69 -17.12
N ASP A 228 -8.52 -1.49 -16.32
CA ASP A 228 -8.98 -0.16 -15.90
C ASP A 228 -8.79 0.04 -14.38
N ALA A 229 -7.95 -0.80 -13.76
CA ALA A 229 -7.70 -0.75 -12.32
C ALA A 229 -6.90 0.49 -11.92
N THR A 230 -7.11 0.89 -10.68
CA THR A 230 -6.25 1.84 -9.97
C THR A 230 -5.18 1.07 -9.20
N VAL A 231 -3.94 1.28 -9.64
CA VAL A 231 -2.70 1.28 -8.87
C VAL A 231 -2.78 1.93 -7.50
N ALA A 232 -2.61 1.27 -6.35
CA ALA A 232 -2.24 1.95 -5.10
C ALA A 232 -0.91 1.36 -4.63
N PHE A 233 0.20 2.05 -4.92
CA PHE A 233 1.53 1.61 -4.52
C PHE A 233 1.97 2.42 -3.30
N ILE A 234 2.15 1.73 -2.17
CA ILE A 234 2.37 2.36 -0.87
C ILE A 234 3.71 1.85 -0.34
N ASN A 235 4.61 2.77 0.00
CA ASN A 235 5.87 2.42 0.66
C ASN A 235 5.61 2.08 2.14
N ASP A 236 6.67 1.90 2.92
CA ASP A 236 6.64 1.67 4.35
C ASP A 236 6.45 2.94 5.17
N VAL A 237 5.27 3.56 5.02
CA VAL A 237 4.93 4.85 5.63
C VAL A 237 3.84 4.75 6.69
N ALA A 238 3.89 5.67 7.65
CA ALA A 238 2.84 5.90 8.63
C ALA A 238 1.69 6.60 7.92
N ILE A 239 0.75 5.81 7.42
CA ILE A 239 -0.36 6.27 6.57
C ILE A 239 -1.70 5.94 7.23
N CYS A 240 -2.68 6.83 7.12
CA CYS A 240 -4.05 6.63 7.56
C CYS A 240 -4.99 6.16 6.44
N PRO A 241 -6.17 5.61 6.76
CA PRO A 241 -7.13 5.20 5.73
C PRO A 241 -7.62 6.38 4.87
N ASP A 242 -7.80 7.56 5.45
CA ASP A 242 -8.23 8.76 4.72
C ASP A 242 -7.17 9.29 3.76
N ASP A 243 -5.88 9.11 4.06
CA ASP A 243 -4.78 9.41 3.13
C ASP A 243 -4.90 8.59 1.84
N ILE A 244 -5.06 7.26 1.97
CA ILE A 244 -5.18 6.35 0.83
C ILE A 244 -6.46 6.65 0.04
N LEU A 245 -7.58 6.87 0.74
CA LEU A 245 -8.87 7.18 0.11
C LEU A 245 -8.83 8.52 -0.64
N GLU A 246 -8.17 9.54 -0.09
CA GLU A 246 -8.02 10.84 -0.76
C GLU A 246 -7.15 10.72 -2.00
N LEU A 247 -6.05 9.94 -1.98
CA LEU A 247 -5.26 9.69 -3.20
C LEU A 247 -6.07 9.02 -4.31
N LEU A 248 -6.83 7.96 -3.95
CA LEU A 248 -7.71 7.24 -4.87
C LEU A 248 -8.83 8.14 -5.42
N TYR A 249 -9.42 8.96 -4.53
CA TYR A 249 -10.46 9.92 -4.88
C TYR A 249 -9.93 10.97 -5.86
N GLN A 250 -8.82 11.63 -5.53
CA GLN A 250 -8.25 12.70 -6.35
C GLN A 250 -7.80 12.18 -7.71
N ARG A 251 -7.27 10.95 -7.81
CA ARG A 251 -6.97 10.35 -9.11
C ARG A 251 -8.21 10.31 -10.01
N LYS A 252 -9.34 9.82 -9.47
CA LYS A 252 -10.60 9.72 -10.21
C LYS A 252 -11.21 11.09 -10.49
N HIS A 253 -11.27 11.97 -9.49
CA HIS A 253 -11.88 13.29 -9.54
C HIS A 253 -11.18 14.22 -10.55
N LEU A 254 -9.85 14.26 -10.52
CA LEU A 254 -9.05 15.07 -11.43
C LEU A 254 -8.93 14.47 -12.84
N GLY A 255 -9.37 13.22 -13.02
CA GLY A 255 -9.09 12.43 -14.22
C GLY A 255 -7.59 12.25 -14.45
N ALA A 256 -6.83 12.09 -13.36
CA ALA A 256 -5.38 11.98 -13.38
C ALA A 256 -4.94 10.56 -13.75
N ASP A 257 -3.82 10.47 -14.45
CA ASP A 257 -3.14 9.21 -14.72
C ASP A 257 -2.43 8.70 -13.47
N MET A 258 -1.90 9.63 -12.65
CA MET A 258 -1.19 9.34 -11.42
C MET A 258 -1.37 10.45 -10.38
N THR A 259 -1.55 10.10 -9.12
CA THR A 259 -1.51 11.00 -7.97
C THR A 259 -0.49 10.53 -6.94
N CYS A 260 0.21 11.46 -6.31
CA CYS A 260 1.19 11.18 -5.26
C CYS A 260 0.84 11.93 -3.97
N ALA A 261 1.15 11.32 -2.83
CA ALA A 261 1.22 12.03 -1.55
C ALA A 261 2.38 13.02 -1.52
N MET A 262 2.56 13.75 -0.42
CA MET A 262 3.84 14.36 -0.04
C MET A 262 4.45 13.58 1.12
N ASP A 263 5.76 13.37 1.13
CA ASP A 263 6.46 12.77 2.26
C ASP A 263 7.56 13.67 2.83
N TRP A 264 7.77 13.53 4.13
CA TRP A 264 8.57 14.44 4.91
C TRP A 264 9.46 13.69 5.89
N ASN A 265 10.63 14.29 6.12
CA ASN A 265 11.56 13.90 7.18
C ASN A 265 11.55 14.93 8.30
N ASP A 266 11.75 14.43 9.52
CA ASP A 266 12.11 15.25 10.66
C ASP A 266 13.64 15.30 10.80
N LEU A 267 14.23 16.42 10.41
CA LEU A 267 15.67 16.66 10.54
C LEU A 267 16.02 17.46 11.81
N GLY A 268 15.09 17.57 12.77
CA GLY A 268 15.29 18.32 14.02
C GLY A 268 15.19 19.85 13.86
N GLY A 269 14.79 20.33 12.68
CA GLY A 269 14.51 21.74 12.42
C GLY A 269 13.11 22.17 12.87
N PRO A 270 12.78 23.48 12.74
CA PRO A 270 11.48 24.01 13.14
C PRO A 270 10.32 23.52 12.26
N ASN A 271 10.60 23.10 11.02
CA ASN A 271 9.62 22.57 10.08
C ASN A 271 10.12 21.26 9.49
N SER A 272 9.18 20.36 9.19
CA SER A 272 9.46 19.12 8.46
C SER A 272 10.00 19.40 7.04
N THR A 273 10.98 18.60 6.61
CA THR A 273 11.68 18.77 5.33
C THR A 273 11.14 17.80 4.29
N PHE A 274 10.85 18.27 3.08
CA PHE A 274 10.39 17.40 1.99
C PHE A 274 11.45 16.34 1.65
N TYR A 275 11.07 15.06 1.64
CA TYR A 275 12.02 13.95 1.59
C TYR A 275 12.40 13.55 0.17
N ASP A 276 11.42 13.22 -0.68
CA ASP A 276 11.66 12.53 -1.96
C ASP A 276 12.07 13.47 -3.12
N ILE A 277 13.04 14.33 -2.83
CA ILE A 277 13.59 15.31 -3.77
C ILE A 277 14.36 14.67 -4.92
N TYR A 278 14.92 13.48 -4.69
CA TYR A 278 15.64 12.69 -5.70
C TYR A 278 14.75 12.34 -6.90
N ILE A 279 13.47 12.06 -6.66
CA ILE A 279 12.49 11.67 -7.67
C ILE A 279 11.67 12.87 -8.17
N SER A 280 11.33 13.79 -7.27
CA SER A 280 10.33 14.81 -7.54
C SER A 280 10.80 15.85 -8.55
N ARG A 281 9.95 16.11 -9.57
CA ARG A 281 10.18 17.13 -10.60
C ARG A 281 8.90 17.92 -10.80
N SER A 282 8.96 19.23 -10.60
CA SER A 282 7.87 20.16 -10.90
C SER A 282 7.47 20.10 -12.38
N ILE A 283 6.35 20.73 -12.75
CA ILE A 283 5.95 20.82 -14.16
C ILE A 283 6.93 21.63 -15.01
N LYS A 284 7.79 22.45 -14.38
CA LYS A 284 8.90 23.16 -15.02
C LYS A 284 10.15 22.29 -15.24
N GLY A 285 10.15 21.05 -14.75
CA GLY A 285 11.24 20.10 -14.89
C GLY A 285 12.32 20.20 -13.80
N ASP A 286 12.26 21.18 -12.89
CA ASP A 286 13.17 21.30 -11.75
C ASP A 286 12.76 20.44 -10.55
N THR A 287 13.70 20.13 -9.68
CA THR A 287 13.45 19.58 -8.34
C THR A 287 12.53 20.49 -7.54
N PHE A 288 11.77 19.94 -6.58
CA PHE A 288 10.81 20.73 -5.79
C PHE A 288 11.46 21.86 -4.99
N PHE A 289 12.71 21.74 -4.59
CA PHE A 289 13.52 22.87 -4.13
C PHE A 289 14.88 22.84 -4.83
N ASN A 290 15.59 23.96 -4.84
CA ASN A 290 16.90 24.02 -5.47
C ASN A 290 17.93 23.23 -4.66
N ILE A 291 18.56 22.23 -5.28
CA ILE A 291 19.74 21.57 -4.73
C ILE A 291 20.94 22.02 -5.54
N PRO A 292 21.91 22.75 -4.97
CA PRO A 292 23.12 23.15 -5.66
C PRO A 292 23.83 21.94 -6.28
N MET A 293 24.24 22.05 -7.54
CA MET A 293 24.94 20.96 -8.26
C MET A 293 26.25 20.58 -7.58
N THR A 294 26.87 21.52 -6.86
CA THR A 294 28.07 21.30 -6.05
C THR A 294 27.69 21.16 -4.58
N GLY A 295 28.03 20.02 -3.98
CA GLY A 295 27.91 19.79 -2.53
C GLY A 295 26.54 19.35 -2.02
N GLY A 296 25.49 19.34 -2.86
CA GLY A 296 24.20 18.72 -2.52
C GLY A 296 23.53 19.30 -1.27
N SER A 297 23.71 20.59 -1.00
CA SER A 297 23.18 21.25 0.20
C SER A 297 21.65 21.21 0.26
N TRP A 298 21.11 20.99 1.47
CA TRP A 298 19.68 21.02 1.78
C TRP A 298 19.23 22.35 2.40
N SER A 299 20.08 23.40 2.33
CA SER A 299 19.80 24.72 2.92
C SER A 299 18.53 25.37 2.36
N GLU A 300 18.18 25.09 1.10
CA GLU A 300 16.99 25.62 0.43
C GLU A 300 15.75 24.73 0.58
N SER A 301 15.78 23.71 1.43
CA SER A 301 14.69 22.72 1.54
C SER A 301 13.36 23.30 2.03
N GLY A 302 13.36 24.48 2.66
CA GLY A 302 12.15 25.23 3.00
C GLY A 302 11.54 26.02 1.82
N ASN A 303 12.32 26.24 0.75
CA ASN A 303 11.95 27.03 -0.41
C ASN A 303 11.38 26.15 -1.53
N LEU A 304 10.34 25.38 -1.20
CA LEU A 304 9.63 24.55 -2.18
C LEU A 304 9.04 25.42 -3.29
N PHE A 305 9.15 24.96 -4.53
CA PHE A 305 8.66 25.58 -5.76
C PHE A 305 9.17 27.02 -5.97
N TRP A 306 10.41 27.29 -5.57
CA TRP A 306 11.10 28.58 -5.66
C TRP A 306 11.02 29.28 -7.04
N ASN A 307 10.94 28.49 -8.12
CA ASN A 307 10.84 29.01 -9.49
C ASN A 307 9.46 28.79 -10.12
N ASP A 308 8.46 28.38 -9.34
CA ASP A 308 7.11 28.07 -9.81
C ASP A 308 6.04 28.63 -8.85
N PRO A 309 5.74 29.95 -8.94
CA PRO A 309 4.83 30.61 -8.02
C PRO A 309 3.40 30.07 -8.07
N ASP A 310 2.94 29.56 -9.21
CA ASP A 310 1.59 29.00 -9.34
C ASP A 310 1.48 27.67 -8.59
N THR A 311 2.46 26.77 -8.79
CA THR A 311 2.54 25.52 -8.02
C THR A 311 2.73 25.82 -6.54
N ARG A 312 3.54 26.82 -6.19
CA ARG A 312 3.73 27.25 -4.80
C ARG A 312 2.42 27.70 -4.16
N ALA A 313 1.64 28.55 -4.84
CA ALA A 313 0.36 29.02 -4.34
C ALA A 313 -0.63 27.85 -4.12
N ARG A 314 -0.63 26.85 -5.01
CA ARG A 314 -1.44 25.63 -4.83
C ARG A 314 -0.97 24.79 -3.65
N LEU A 315 0.34 24.62 -3.46
CA LEU A 315 0.89 23.94 -2.28
C LEU A 315 0.45 24.65 -0.99
N ASP A 316 0.63 25.97 -0.90
CA ASP A 316 0.28 26.75 0.29
C ASP A 316 -1.23 26.71 0.59
N ALA A 317 -2.06 26.56 -0.43
CA ALA A 317 -3.51 26.39 -0.31
C ALA A 317 -3.95 24.93 -0.13
N TYR A 318 -3.03 23.96 -0.06
CA TYR A 318 -3.31 22.53 -0.05
C TYR A 318 -4.19 22.04 -1.22
N LEU A 319 -3.99 22.61 -2.40
CA LEU A 319 -4.67 22.21 -3.64
C LEU A 319 -3.78 21.30 -4.48
N PRO A 320 -4.34 20.24 -5.12
CA PRO A 320 -3.58 19.36 -5.99
C PRO A 320 -2.89 20.13 -7.13
N PHE A 321 -1.65 19.79 -7.48
CA PHE A 321 -0.90 20.49 -8.54
C PHE A 321 -0.20 19.50 -9.47
N GLN A 322 -0.06 19.87 -10.75
CA GLN A 322 0.59 19.01 -11.75
C GLN A 322 2.11 19.01 -11.56
N VAL A 323 2.73 17.86 -11.82
CA VAL A 323 4.17 17.68 -11.76
C VAL A 323 4.65 16.84 -12.94
N PHE A 324 5.94 16.92 -13.26
CA PHE A 324 6.54 15.98 -14.21
C PHE A 324 6.72 14.59 -13.59
N ALA A 325 7.20 14.53 -12.34
CA ALA A 325 7.42 13.27 -11.63
C ALA A 325 7.21 13.42 -10.12
N CYS A 326 6.69 12.37 -9.50
CA CYS A 326 6.60 12.19 -8.05
C CYS A 326 6.49 10.70 -7.75
N TRP A 327 6.89 10.30 -6.54
CA TRP A 327 6.58 8.98 -5.99
C TRP A 327 6.28 9.08 -4.50
N ASN A 328 7.20 9.69 -3.77
CA ASN A 328 7.06 10.05 -2.36
C ASN A 328 6.69 8.79 -1.55
N GLY A 329 5.87 8.93 -0.50
CA GLY A 329 5.50 7.81 0.38
C GLY A 329 4.42 6.88 -0.18
N ALA A 330 3.55 7.39 -1.06
CA ALA A 330 2.46 6.62 -1.65
C ALA A 330 1.96 7.27 -2.93
N VAL A 331 1.58 6.43 -3.90
CA VAL A 331 1.02 6.86 -5.18
C VAL A 331 -0.21 6.05 -5.55
N THR A 332 -1.08 6.65 -6.35
CA THR A 332 -2.07 5.91 -7.12
C THR A 332 -1.95 6.18 -8.61
N PHE A 333 -2.12 5.19 -9.47
CA PHE A 333 -1.98 5.38 -10.92
C PHE A 333 -2.83 4.42 -11.75
N THR A 334 -2.99 4.74 -13.03
CA THR A 334 -3.69 3.87 -13.99
C THR A 334 -2.90 2.59 -14.28
N ALA A 335 -3.54 1.42 -14.17
CA ALA A 335 -2.93 0.14 -14.55
C ALA A 335 -2.80 -0.03 -16.07
N LYS A 336 -3.54 0.75 -16.86
CA LYS A 336 -3.67 0.62 -18.31
C LYS A 336 -2.34 0.57 -19.09
N PRO A 337 -1.38 1.50 -18.91
CA PRO A 337 -0.10 1.45 -19.61
C PRO A 337 0.74 0.21 -19.25
N LEU A 338 0.65 -0.25 -18.00
CA LEU A 338 1.37 -1.41 -17.48
C LEU A 338 0.81 -2.72 -18.06
N VAL A 339 -0.51 -2.93 -18.01
CA VAL A 339 -1.12 -4.16 -18.54
C VAL A 339 -1.03 -4.26 -20.07
N LYS A 340 -0.89 -3.11 -20.76
CA LYS A 340 -0.58 -3.05 -22.19
C LYS A 340 0.91 -3.20 -22.50
N ARG A 341 1.76 -3.36 -21.49
CA ARG A 341 3.22 -3.43 -21.59
C ARG A 341 3.85 -2.21 -22.30
N GLN A 342 3.21 -1.05 -22.18
CA GLN A 342 3.69 0.20 -22.75
C GLN A 342 4.69 0.90 -21.82
N VAL A 343 4.56 0.66 -20.51
CA VAL A 343 5.40 1.18 -19.44
C VAL A 343 5.74 0.02 -18.50
N VAL A 344 6.97 0.00 -18.00
CA VAL A 344 7.50 -0.97 -17.02
C VAL A 344 8.40 -0.24 -16.03
N PHE A 345 8.60 -0.81 -14.85
CA PHE A 345 9.68 -0.32 -13.98
C PHE A 345 11.03 -0.75 -14.57
N ARG A 346 11.92 0.21 -14.76
CA ARG A 346 13.25 -0.02 -15.35
C ARG A 346 14.26 1.01 -14.84
N LYS A 347 15.54 0.70 -15.00
CA LYS A 347 16.62 1.69 -14.88
C LYS A 347 16.65 2.64 -16.08
N ALA A 348 17.41 3.73 -15.93
CA ALA A 348 17.78 4.61 -17.04
C ALA A 348 18.52 3.82 -18.14
N GLN A 349 18.26 4.18 -19.40
CA GLN A 349 18.92 3.62 -20.57
C GLN A 349 20.03 4.55 -21.08
N GLU A 350 20.83 4.08 -22.02
CA GLU A 350 21.83 4.92 -22.70
C GLU A 350 21.16 6.16 -23.34
N GLY A 351 21.78 7.33 -23.14
CA GLY A 351 21.24 8.61 -23.55
C GLY A 351 20.16 9.19 -22.62
N GLU A 352 19.77 8.50 -21.54
CA GLU A 352 18.87 9.03 -20.53
C GLU A 352 19.61 9.50 -19.28
N CYS A 353 19.03 10.48 -18.59
CA CYS A 353 19.48 10.91 -17.27
C CYS A 353 19.48 9.73 -16.28
N HIS A 354 20.57 9.59 -15.52
CA HIS A 354 20.68 8.57 -14.47
C HIS A 354 19.86 8.99 -13.24
N ASN A 355 18.56 8.69 -13.28
CA ASN A 355 17.61 9.01 -12.23
C ASN A 355 16.98 7.73 -11.66
N GLY A 356 16.35 7.85 -10.49
CA GLY A 356 15.66 6.74 -9.83
C GLY A 356 14.52 6.17 -10.68
N GLU A 357 14.23 4.89 -10.51
CA GLU A 357 13.23 4.18 -11.32
C GLU A 357 11.82 4.79 -11.30
N PRO A 358 11.34 5.49 -10.24
CA PRO A 358 10.02 6.10 -10.25
C PRO A 358 9.95 7.34 -11.13
N GLU A 359 11.04 8.11 -11.24
CA GLU A 359 11.10 9.24 -12.17
C GLU A 359 11.12 8.72 -13.62
N ILE A 360 11.90 7.67 -13.88
CA ILE A 360 11.92 6.99 -15.19
C ILE A 360 10.53 6.45 -15.55
N PHE A 361 9.81 5.88 -14.58
CA PHE A 361 8.42 5.45 -14.74
C PHE A 361 7.50 6.61 -15.13
N CYS A 362 7.59 7.76 -14.45
CA CYS A 362 6.82 8.96 -14.79
C CYS A 362 7.16 9.47 -16.19
N LYS A 363 8.44 9.53 -16.55
CA LYS A 363 8.90 9.90 -17.90
C LYS A 363 8.30 8.98 -18.97
N ASP A 364 8.24 7.67 -18.71
CA ASP A 364 7.64 6.72 -19.64
C ASP A 364 6.11 6.87 -19.73
N LEU A 365 5.43 7.21 -18.63
CA LEU A 365 4.02 7.60 -18.67
C LEU A 365 3.80 8.80 -19.58
N TRP A 366 4.59 9.88 -19.42
CA TRP A 366 4.55 11.05 -20.30
C TRP A 366 4.75 10.69 -21.77
N ARG A 367 5.79 9.89 -22.09
CA ARG A 367 6.07 9.42 -23.46
C ARG A 367 4.95 8.60 -24.08
N LYS A 368 4.10 7.97 -23.25
CA LYS A 368 2.96 7.16 -23.69
C LYS A 368 1.62 7.91 -23.62
N GLY A 369 1.64 9.21 -23.31
CA GLY A 369 0.45 10.07 -23.26
C GLY A 369 -0.34 10.00 -21.95
N TYR A 370 0.26 9.48 -20.88
CA TYR A 370 -0.32 9.38 -19.53
C TYR A 370 0.29 10.43 -18.59
N GLY A 371 0.39 11.68 -19.07
CA GLY A 371 1.10 12.78 -18.41
C GLY A 371 0.32 13.54 -17.33
N LYS A 372 -0.91 13.13 -17.01
CA LYS A 372 -1.69 13.80 -15.96
C LYS A 372 -1.24 13.30 -14.59
N ILE A 373 -0.07 13.76 -14.16
CA ILE A 373 0.56 13.39 -12.89
C ILE A 373 0.42 14.56 -11.92
N ALA A 374 -0.16 14.31 -10.74
CA ALA A 374 -0.40 15.36 -9.74
C ALA A 374 0.07 14.96 -8.35
N VAL A 375 0.50 15.94 -7.55
CA VAL A 375 0.67 15.78 -6.11
C VAL A 375 -0.61 16.22 -5.42
N VAL A 376 -1.00 15.49 -4.37
CA VAL A 376 -2.16 15.77 -3.53
C VAL A 376 -1.65 16.23 -2.15
N PRO A 377 -1.48 17.55 -1.93
CA PRO A 377 -0.80 18.06 -0.74
C PRO A 377 -1.62 17.92 0.55
N SER A 378 -2.90 17.52 0.47
CA SER A 378 -3.67 17.11 1.65
C SER A 378 -3.15 15.82 2.28
N VAL A 379 -2.40 15.00 1.54
CA VAL A 379 -1.86 13.73 2.03
C VAL A 379 -0.38 13.89 2.36
N ASN A 380 -0.03 13.87 3.65
CA ASN A 380 1.32 14.11 4.15
C ASN A 380 1.81 12.92 4.96
N LEU A 381 2.92 12.31 4.55
CA LEU A 381 3.38 11.01 5.04
C LEU A 381 4.79 11.10 5.64
N ALA A 382 5.10 10.13 6.51
CA ALA A 382 6.44 9.92 7.06
C ALA A 382 6.75 8.43 7.17
N TYR A 383 8.03 8.08 7.26
CA TYR A 383 8.52 6.70 7.38
C TYR A 383 8.62 6.20 8.83
N ALA A 384 8.02 6.92 9.79
CA ALA A 384 7.95 6.53 11.19
C ALA A 384 6.69 7.10 11.85
N ASP A 385 6.08 6.34 12.76
CA ASP A 385 4.81 6.70 13.40
C ASP A 385 4.88 7.97 14.24
N ASN A 386 5.98 8.20 14.95
CA ASN A 386 6.17 9.42 15.74
C ASN A 386 6.30 10.67 14.85
N VAL A 387 6.99 10.53 13.70
CA VAL A 387 7.13 11.61 12.72
C VAL A 387 5.80 11.86 12.03
N GLY A 388 5.06 10.80 11.67
CA GLY A 388 3.71 10.93 11.10
C GLY A 388 2.75 11.63 12.06
N GLN A 389 2.80 11.32 13.36
CA GLN A 389 2.00 12.02 14.36
C GLN A 389 2.36 13.51 14.44
N LYS A 390 3.66 13.84 14.46
CA LYS A 390 4.14 15.22 14.41
C LYS A 390 3.65 15.96 13.16
N LEU A 391 3.67 15.30 12.00
CA LEU A 391 3.15 15.88 10.75
C LEU A 391 1.64 16.16 10.81
N HIS A 392 0.85 15.27 11.42
CA HIS A 392 -0.57 15.53 11.64
C HIS A 392 -0.79 16.73 12.55
N ASP A 393 0.02 16.90 13.59
CA ASP A 393 -0.07 18.04 14.50
C ASP A 393 0.35 19.35 13.79
N GLU A 394 1.36 19.30 12.91
CA GLU A 394 1.87 20.45 12.15
C GLU A 394 0.96 20.87 10.98
N LYS A 395 0.50 19.90 10.18
CA LYS A 395 -0.16 20.15 8.87
C LYS A 395 -1.66 19.83 8.90
N GLY A 396 -2.10 19.00 9.84
CA GLY A 396 -3.43 18.40 9.85
C GLY A 396 -3.49 17.08 9.10
N THR A 397 -4.54 16.29 9.37
CA THR A 397 -4.85 15.07 8.62
C THR A 397 -5.44 15.40 7.24
N ALA A 398 -5.42 14.46 6.29
CA ALA A 398 -6.01 14.65 4.97
C ALA A 398 -7.47 15.11 5.05
N SER A 399 -8.26 14.46 5.89
CA SER A 399 -9.65 14.84 6.16
C SER A 399 -9.83 16.27 6.70
N GLN A 400 -8.98 16.72 7.63
CA GLN A 400 -9.03 18.09 8.16
C GLN A 400 -8.68 19.11 7.08
N ILE A 401 -7.67 18.82 6.27
CA ILE A 401 -7.25 19.69 5.17
C ILE A 401 -8.37 19.80 4.13
N VAL A 402 -8.92 18.67 3.69
CA VAL A 402 -10.05 18.62 2.75
C VAL A 402 -11.27 19.41 3.26
N ALA A 403 -11.58 19.31 4.56
CA ALA A 403 -12.67 20.08 5.15
C ALA A 403 -12.42 21.59 5.09
N ARG A 404 -11.16 22.04 5.23
CA ARG A 404 -10.75 23.45 5.11
C ARG A 404 -10.79 23.92 3.66
N THR A 405 -10.41 23.08 2.69
CA THR A 405 -10.28 23.47 1.28
C THR A 405 -11.53 23.20 0.43
N LYS A 406 -12.60 22.60 0.98
CA LYS A 406 -13.82 22.19 0.25
C LYS A 406 -14.52 23.26 -0.60
N HIS A 407 -14.24 24.54 -0.36
CA HIS A 407 -14.83 25.69 -1.05
C HIS A 407 -13.95 26.20 -2.20
N LEU A 408 -12.73 25.69 -2.29
CA LEU A 408 -11.76 26.03 -3.34
C LEU A 408 -11.89 25.05 -4.50
N ASN A 409 -11.52 25.50 -5.69
CA ASN A 409 -11.48 24.65 -6.88
C ASN A 409 -10.17 23.83 -6.89
N ASP A 410 -10.29 22.52 -6.72
CA ASP A 410 -9.16 21.58 -6.73
C ASP A 410 -8.79 21.06 -8.13
N LEU A 411 -9.56 21.40 -9.17
CA LEU A 411 -9.24 21.02 -10.54
C LEU A 411 -7.92 21.63 -11.02
N ILE A 412 -7.26 20.91 -11.94
CA ILE A 412 -5.98 21.27 -12.55
C ILE A 412 -6.22 21.55 -14.03
N GLU A 413 -5.69 22.68 -14.50
CA GLU A 413 -5.51 22.92 -15.93
C GLU A 413 -4.24 22.18 -16.40
N TRP A 414 -4.44 21.06 -17.10
CA TRP A 414 -3.35 20.17 -17.47
C TRP A 414 -2.48 20.75 -18.59
N GLN A 415 -1.18 20.80 -18.35
CA GLN A 415 -0.15 21.24 -19.28
C GLN A 415 0.61 20.06 -19.88
N GLY A 416 1.29 20.31 -21.00
CA GLY A 416 2.24 19.37 -21.60
C GLY A 416 3.51 19.18 -20.76
N PRO A 417 4.39 18.23 -21.11
CA PRO A 417 5.64 18.03 -20.41
C PRO A 417 6.59 19.23 -20.61
N PRO A 418 7.51 19.51 -19.67
CA PRO A 418 8.57 20.50 -19.88
C PRO A 418 9.52 20.06 -20.99
N GLU A 419 10.18 21.02 -21.64
CA GLU A 419 11.16 20.76 -22.68
C GLU A 419 12.37 19.96 -22.13
N LYS A 420 12.78 20.27 -20.90
CA LYS A 420 13.93 19.66 -20.21
C LYS A 420 13.56 19.35 -18.77
N VAL A 421 14.20 18.31 -18.23
CA VAL A 421 14.05 17.90 -16.84
C VAL A 421 15.42 17.87 -16.19
N ARG A 422 15.52 18.45 -15.01
CA ARG A 422 16.76 18.52 -14.23
C ARG A 422 17.19 17.12 -13.82
N LEU A 423 18.45 16.83 -14.07
CA LEU A 423 19.13 15.65 -13.60
C LEU A 423 19.56 15.87 -12.14
N TYR A 424 19.29 14.90 -11.27
CA TYR A 424 19.49 15.09 -9.82
C TYR A 424 20.97 15.08 -9.42
N LEU A 425 21.78 14.16 -9.96
CA LEU A 425 23.21 14.06 -9.67
C LEU A 425 23.99 13.79 -10.96
N ASN A 426 24.92 14.68 -11.32
CA ASN A 426 26.06 14.30 -12.15
C ASN A 426 26.92 13.35 -11.30
N MET A 427 26.59 12.05 -11.30
CA MET A 427 27.51 11.01 -10.82
C MET A 427 28.50 10.69 -11.92
#